data_AF-A0A2S8YZ18-F1
#
_entry.id   AF-A0A2S8YZ18-F1
#
_cell.length_a   1.000
_cell.length_b   1.000
_cell.length_c   1.000
_cell.angle_alpha   90.00
_cell.angle_beta   90.00
_cell.angle_gamma   90.00
#
_symmetry.space_group_name_H-M   'P 1'
#
loop_
_entity.id
_entity.type
_entity.pdbx_description
1 polymer ?
#
loop_
_entity_poly.entity_id
_entity_poly.type
_entity_poly.pdbx_seq_one_letter_code
_entity_poly.pdbx_strand_id
1 'polypeptide(L)'
;MTAKQPDWEAIYSRFAEAGIPGVVYHHLNRDGEAFLSGVFRSLLAASNAHLKIFDGRVPEIIEAIPEFNVPRGRIDYLLIHIDGSITVCELKDGAKGRQHVLSGLGQCIAYAVQVGMARAGIPLIRKALVFSSWGRADEELLVIDACRSAGVIAVPMGSEEAHRDSAMRFIEGYIGNGGEKVH
;
A
#
# COMPACT_ATOMS: atom_id res chain seq x y z
N MET A 1 15.22 10.95 -5.68
CA MET A 1 14.05 10.12 -6.01
C MET A 1 12.83 10.86 -5.48
N THR A 2 11.84 11.12 -6.32
CA THR A 2 10.59 11.80 -5.94
C THR A 2 9.67 10.82 -5.20
N ALA A 3 9.16 11.23 -4.03
CA ALA A 3 8.18 10.44 -3.30
C ALA A 3 6.97 10.11 -4.19
N LYS A 4 6.48 8.87 -4.13
CA LYS A 4 5.33 8.44 -4.93
C LYS A 4 4.08 9.13 -4.40
N GLN A 5 3.62 10.12 -5.14
CA GLN A 5 2.37 10.81 -4.87
C GLN A 5 1.22 10.00 -5.45
N PRO A 6 0.09 9.86 -4.74
CA PRO A 6 -1.10 9.24 -5.30
C PRO A 6 -1.62 10.02 -6.51
N ASP A 7 -2.00 9.29 -7.55
CA ASP A 7 -2.76 9.89 -8.65
C ASP A 7 -4.23 9.88 -8.28
N TRP A 8 -4.64 11.00 -7.69
CA TRP A 8 -5.98 11.21 -7.17
C TRP A 8 -7.06 11.30 -8.24
N GLU A 9 -6.73 11.68 -9.48
CA GLU A 9 -7.70 11.71 -10.59
C GLU A 9 -8.07 10.30 -11.07
N ALA A 10 -7.07 9.41 -11.20
CA ALA A 10 -7.29 8.02 -11.55
C ALA A 10 -7.95 7.22 -10.42
N ILE A 11 -7.65 7.59 -9.17
CA ILE A 11 -8.40 7.15 -7.98
C ILE A 11 -9.85 7.58 -8.19
N TYR A 12 -10.16 8.86 -8.36
CA TYR A 12 -11.54 9.36 -8.47
C TYR A 12 -12.39 8.70 -9.57
N SER A 13 -11.84 8.51 -10.78
CA SER A 13 -12.59 7.94 -11.92
C SER A 13 -13.19 6.56 -11.65
N ARG A 14 -12.55 5.70 -10.85
CA ARG A 14 -13.03 4.32 -10.58
C ARG A 14 -13.96 4.20 -9.37
N PHE A 15 -14.24 5.31 -8.74
CA PHE A 15 -14.41 5.35 -7.30
C PHE A 15 -15.55 6.35 -7.00
N ALA A 16 -15.79 7.29 -7.92
CA ALA A 16 -17.12 7.86 -8.20
C ALA A 16 -18.19 6.78 -8.48
N GLU A 17 -17.81 5.62 -9.02
CA GLU A 17 -18.71 4.45 -9.16
C GLU A 17 -18.94 3.67 -7.86
N ALA A 18 -18.08 3.87 -6.84
CA ALA A 18 -18.05 3.07 -5.60
C ALA A 18 -18.28 3.88 -4.29
N GLY A 19 -18.53 5.20 -4.36
CA GLY A 19 -18.89 6.03 -3.21
C GLY A 19 -17.75 6.48 -2.28
N ILE A 20 -16.66 7.05 -2.84
CA ILE A 20 -15.42 7.44 -2.12
C ILE A 20 -15.55 8.27 -0.85
N PRO A 21 -16.42 9.29 -0.71
CA PRO A 21 -16.24 10.28 0.37
C PRO A 21 -16.10 9.64 1.75
N GLY A 22 -16.81 8.53 2.02
CA GLY A 22 -16.72 7.81 3.28
C GLY A 22 -15.40 7.06 3.54
N VAL A 23 -14.73 6.49 2.53
CA VAL A 23 -13.54 5.62 2.77
C VAL A 23 -12.31 6.45 3.08
N VAL A 24 -12.03 7.50 2.30
CA VAL A 24 -10.90 8.41 2.56
C VAL A 24 -11.13 9.13 3.89
N TYR A 25 -12.36 9.60 4.15
CA TYR A 25 -12.72 10.28 5.40
C TYR A 25 -12.65 9.35 6.62
N HIS A 26 -13.09 8.10 6.52
CA HIS A 26 -12.98 7.11 7.59
C HIS A 26 -11.53 6.80 7.95
N HIS A 27 -10.65 6.70 6.94
CA HIS A 27 -9.24 6.44 7.19
C HIS A 27 -8.48 7.68 7.66
N LEU A 28 -8.88 8.89 7.29
CA LEU A 28 -8.33 10.15 7.85
C LEU A 28 -8.51 10.26 9.36
N ASN A 29 -9.47 9.56 9.97
CA ASN A 29 -9.64 9.55 11.42
C ASN A 29 -8.83 8.45 12.13
N ARG A 30 -7.98 7.72 11.41
CA ARG A 30 -7.08 6.68 11.95
C ARG A 30 -5.64 7.15 11.89
N ASP A 31 -4.75 6.49 12.64
CA ASP A 31 -3.32 6.78 12.67
C ASP A 31 -2.48 5.53 12.33
N GLY A 32 -1.21 5.74 11.98
CA GLY A 32 -0.21 4.69 11.82
C GLY A 32 -0.55 3.68 10.71
N GLU A 33 -0.39 2.38 10.98
CA GLU A 33 -0.60 1.32 9.99
C GLU A 33 -2.05 1.27 9.46
N ALA A 34 -3.02 1.65 10.29
CA ALA A 34 -4.42 1.66 9.89
C ALA A 34 -4.74 2.84 8.94
N PHE A 35 -4.07 3.98 9.11
CA PHE A 35 -4.08 5.09 8.17
C PHE A 35 -3.39 4.69 6.85
N LEU A 36 -2.16 4.17 6.94
CA LEU A 36 -1.38 3.73 5.79
C LEU A 36 -2.13 2.68 4.95
N SER A 37 -2.84 1.75 5.60
CA SER A 37 -3.69 0.77 4.92
C SER A 37 -4.81 1.43 4.12
N GLY A 38 -5.43 2.49 4.65
CA GLY A 38 -6.44 3.28 3.92
C GLY A 38 -5.88 4.00 2.70
N VAL A 39 -4.71 4.63 2.85
CA VAL A 39 -3.99 5.27 1.74
C VAL A 39 -3.64 4.25 0.66
N PHE A 40 -3.06 3.11 1.06
CA PHE A 40 -2.67 2.04 0.16
C PHE A 40 -3.87 1.44 -0.58
N ARG A 41 -4.99 1.21 0.12
CA ARG A 41 -6.25 0.77 -0.49
C ARG A 41 -6.76 1.75 -1.54
N SER A 42 -6.68 3.04 -1.24
CA SER A 42 -7.10 4.10 -2.18
C SER A 42 -6.25 4.06 -3.44
N LEU A 43 -4.93 3.94 -3.28
CA LEU A 43 -3.99 3.80 -4.40
C LEU A 43 -4.22 2.55 -5.23
N LEU A 44 -4.53 1.42 -4.60
CA LEU A 44 -4.76 0.15 -5.28
C LEU A 44 -5.97 0.17 -6.21
N ALA A 45 -6.94 1.05 -5.97
CA ALA A 45 -8.10 1.19 -6.85
C ALA A 45 -7.80 1.97 -8.15
N ALA A 46 -6.65 2.65 -8.23
CA ALA A 46 -6.24 3.32 -9.47
C ALA A 46 -6.04 2.29 -10.60
N SER A 47 -6.48 2.65 -11.81
CA SER A 47 -6.44 1.77 -13.00
C SER A 47 -5.06 1.21 -13.37
N ASN A 48 -4.00 1.88 -12.94
CA ASN A 48 -2.60 1.52 -13.15
C ASN A 48 -1.81 1.44 -11.84
N ALA A 49 -2.44 0.95 -10.76
CA ALA A 49 -1.81 0.77 -9.46
C ALA A 49 -0.46 0.01 -9.52
N HIS A 50 -0.36 -1.01 -10.38
CA HIS A 50 0.88 -1.75 -10.60
C HIS A 50 2.05 -0.88 -11.10
N LEU A 51 1.77 0.16 -11.89
CA LEU A 51 2.78 1.14 -12.31
C LEU A 51 3.03 2.18 -11.21
N LYS A 52 1.97 2.75 -10.64
CA LYS A 52 2.08 3.87 -9.68
C LYS A 52 2.67 3.47 -8.34
N ILE A 53 2.31 2.30 -7.83
CA ILE A 53 2.74 1.83 -6.51
C ILE A 53 4.04 1.03 -6.63
N PHE A 54 4.14 0.18 -7.65
CA PHE A 54 5.22 -0.81 -7.74
C PHE A 54 6.22 -0.56 -8.88
N ASP A 55 6.13 0.57 -9.60
CA ASP A 55 7.00 0.90 -10.74
C ASP A 55 7.05 -0.20 -11.81
N GLY A 56 5.94 -0.92 -12.03
CA GLY A 56 5.87 -2.02 -12.98
C GLY A 56 6.63 -3.29 -12.55
N ARG A 57 7.13 -3.36 -11.30
CA ARG A 57 7.78 -4.56 -10.76
C ARG A 57 6.81 -5.71 -10.48
N VAL A 58 5.51 -5.43 -10.52
CA VAL A 58 4.44 -6.42 -10.46
C VAL A 58 3.56 -6.29 -11.72
N PRO A 59 2.95 -7.38 -12.18
CA PRO A 59 1.99 -7.32 -13.29
C PRO A 59 0.72 -6.57 -12.89
N GLU A 60 -0.21 -6.42 -13.84
CA GLU A 60 -1.50 -5.81 -13.57
C GLU A 60 -2.25 -6.54 -12.45
N ILE A 61 -2.72 -5.75 -11.47
CA ILE A 61 -3.45 -6.23 -10.30
C ILE A 61 -4.92 -6.35 -10.67
N ILE A 62 -5.46 -7.56 -10.60
CA ILE A 62 -6.88 -7.83 -10.88
C ILE A 62 -7.70 -7.93 -9.60
N GLU A 63 -7.07 -8.28 -8.47
CA GLU A 63 -7.73 -8.36 -7.17
C GLU A 63 -6.76 -7.99 -6.05
N ALA A 64 -7.26 -7.24 -5.05
CA ALA A 64 -6.54 -6.91 -3.83
C ALA A 64 -7.37 -7.35 -2.62
N ILE A 65 -6.89 -8.36 -1.91
CA ILE A 65 -7.60 -8.94 -0.76
C ILE A 65 -6.96 -8.40 0.53
N PRO A 66 -7.63 -7.51 1.28
CA PRO A 66 -7.12 -7.02 2.55
C PRO A 66 -7.21 -8.12 3.63
N GLU A 67 -6.33 -8.06 4.61
CA GLU A 67 -6.40 -8.87 5.84
C GLU A 67 -6.50 -10.38 5.58
N PHE A 68 -5.74 -10.88 4.60
CA PHE A 68 -5.79 -12.28 4.18
C PHE A 68 -5.18 -13.20 5.23
N ASN A 69 -5.98 -14.13 5.76
CA ASN A 69 -5.54 -15.05 6.80
C ASN A 69 -4.57 -16.11 6.26
N VAL A 70 -3.49 -16.34 6.99
CA VAL A 70 -2.55 -17.46 6.77
C VAL A 70 -2.42 -18.26 8.08
N PRO A 71 -1.92 -19.51 8.05
CA PRO A 71 -1.88 -20.36 9.24
C PRO A 71 -1.22 -19.73 10.48
N ARG A 72 -0.23 -18.85 10.28
CA ARG A 72 0.54 -18.17 11.33
C ARG A 72 0.57 -16.66 11.15
N GLY A 73 -0.60 -16.05 10.91
CA GLY A 73 -0.74 -14.60 10.90
C GLY A 73 -1.78 -14.12 9.90
N ARG A 74 -1.66 -12.84 9.54
CA ARG A 74 -2.55 -12.18 8.60
C ARG A 74 -1.72 -11.27 7.72
N ILE A 75 -1.89 -11.41 6.41
CA ILE A 75 -1.25 -10.56 5.41
C ILE A 75 -2.09 -9.29 5.31
N ASP A 76 -1.45 -8.12 5.34
CA ASP A 76 -2.19 -6.86 5.18
C ASP A 76 -2.90 -6.78 3.82
N TYR A 77 -2.20 -7.10 2.72
CA TYR A 77 -2.80 -7.27 1.41
C TYR A 77 -2.20 -8.43 0.62
N LEU A 78 -3.06 -9.30 0.09
CA LEU A 78 -2.71 -10.27 -0.94
C LEU A 78 -3.19 -9.75 -2.30
N LEU A 79 -2.24 -9.52 -3.22
CA LEU A 79 -2.53 -9.03 -4.56
C LEU A 79 -2.48 -10.20 -5.55
N ILE A 80 -3.53 -10.34 -6.36
CA ILE A 80 -3.62 -11.32 -7.44
C ILE A 80 -3.43 -10.58 -8.76
N HIS A 81 -2.56 -11.13 -9.61
CA HIS A 81 -2.18 -10.53 -10.87
C HIS A 81 -2.79 -11.25 -12.06
N ILE A 82 -2.85 -10.55 -13.20
CA ILE A 82 -3.41 -11.08 -14.46
C ILE A 82 -2.68 -12.32 -14.98
N ASP A 83 -1.40 -12.48 -14.66
CA ASP A 83 -0.58 -13.66 -15.04
C ASP A 83 -0.73 -14.84 -14.06
N GLY A 84 -1.64 -14.74 -13.09
CA GLY A 84 -1.87 -15.75 -12.05
C GLY A 84 -0.83 -15.75 -10.92
N SER A 85 0.20 -14.90 -11.00
CA SER A 85 1.13 -14.70 -9.88
C SER A 85 0.49 -13.87 -8.77
N ILE A 86 1.16 -13.83 -7.61
CA ILE A 86 0.69 -13.03 -6.46
C ILE A 86 1.80 -12.16 -5.88
N THR A 87 1.39 -11.09 -5.19
CA THR A 87 2.28 -10.31 -4.30
C THR A 87 1.70 -10.29 -2.88
N VAL A 88 2.49 -10.74 -1.91
CA VAL A 88 2.22 -10.58 -0.48
C VAL A 88 2.73 -9.21 -0.04
N CYS A 89 1.85 -8.37 0.51
CA CYS A 89 2.20 -7.04 0.99
C CYS A 89 2.07 -6.96 2.51
N GLU A 90 3.12 -6.44 3.15
CA GLU A 90 3.11 -6.04 4.56
C GLU A 90 3.26 -4.53 4.65
N LEU A 91 2.47 -3.88 5.52
CA LEU A 91 2.48 -2.45 5.76
C LEU A 91 3.14 -2.17 7.11
N LYS A 92 3.98 -1.14 7.15
CA LYS A 92 4.63 -0.67 8.37
C LYS A 92 4.60 0.84 8.47
N ASP A 93 4.15 1.34 9.61
CA ASP A 93 4.26 2.76 9.93
C ASP A 93 5.71 3.12 10.26
N GLY A 94 6.33 3.92 9.40
CA GLY A 94 7.68 4.41 9.55
C GLY A 94 7.90 5.24 10.80
N ALA A 95 6.86 5.91 11.33
CA ALA A 95 6.98 6.72 12.55
C ALA A 95 7.39 5.89 13.77
N LYS A 96 7.16 4.58 13.75
CA LYS A 96 7.63 3.61 14.76
C LYS A 96 9.13 3.26 14.63
N GLY A 97 9.80 3.80 13.62
CA GLY A 97 11.25 3.71 13.42
C GLY A 97 11.71 2.49 12.62
N ARG A 98 13.00 2.53 12.26
CA ARG A 98 13.65 1.56 11.37
C ARG A 98 13.46 0.09 11.79
N GLN A 99 13.58 -0.23 13.08
CA GLN A 99 13.45 -1.62 13.55
C GLN A 99 12.04 -2.17 13.34
N HIS A 100 11.02 -1.35 13.55
CA HIS A 100 9.62 -1.71 13.28
C HIS A 100 9.44 -2.02 11.79
N VAL A 101 9.90 -1.13 10.91
CA VAL A 101 9.80 -1.34 9.45
C VAL A 101 10.55 -2.60 9.01
N LEU A 102 11.79 -2.80 9.48
CA LEU A 102 12.58 -4.00 9.16
C LEU A 102 11.92 -5.29 9.63
N SER A 103 11.15 -5.27 10.72
CA SER A 103 10.41 -6.47 11.15
C SER A 103 9.37 -6.93 10.12
N GLY A 104 8.80 -5.99 9.35
CA GLY A 104 7.87 -6.28 8.25
C GLY A 104 8.50 -7.07 7.11
N LEU A 105 9.83 -6.99 6.94
CA LEU A 105 10.56 -7.81 5.98
C LEU A 105 10.45 -9.31 6.31
N GLY A 106 10.62 -9.64 7.59
CA GLY A 106 10.49 -11.02 8.07
C GLY A 106 9.07 -11.55 7.92
N GLN A 107 8.08 -10.71 8.22
CA GLN A 107 6.66 -11.04 8.05
C GLN A 107 6.30 -11.31 6.59
N CYS A 108 6.70 -10.44 5.65
CA CYS A 108 6.56 -10.64 4.21
C CYS A 108 7.06 -12.02 3.76
N ILE A 109 8.27 -12.39 4.18
CA ILE A 109 8.91 -13.65 3.80
C ILE A 109 8.15 -14.83 4.40
N ALA A 110 7.85 -14.78 5.69
CA ALA A 110 7.15 -15.86 6.39
C ALA A 110 5.74 -16.11 5.82
N TYR A 111 5.03 -15.05 5.44
CA TYR A 111 3.70 -15.15 4.83
C TYR A 111 3.76 -15.67 3.41
N ALA A 112 4.71 -15.20 2.59
CA ALA A 112 4.90 -15.71 1.24
C ALA A 112 5.19 -17.23 1.21
N VAL A 113 6.00 -17.73 2.14
CA VAL A 113 6.25 -19.17 2.29
C VAL A 113 4.95 -19.92 2.61
N GLN A 114 4.15 -19.43 3.55
CA GLN A 114 2.88 -20.06 3.93
C GLN A 114 1.89 -20.11 2.76
N VAL A 115 1.78 -19.03 1.97
CA VAL A 115 0.92 -19.01 0.79
C VAL A 115 1.41 -20.03 -0.25
N GLY A 116 2.72 -20.10 -0.49
CA GLY A 116 3.31 -21.08 -1.41
C GLY A 116 3.07 -22.53 -0.98
N MET A 117 3.14 -22.81 0.32
CA MET A 117 2.84 -24.15 0.85
C MET A 117 1.36 -24.53 0.73
N ALA A 118 0.45 -23.57 0.85
CA ALA A 118 -0.99 -23.82 0.84
C ALA A 118 -1.59 -23.97 -0.56
N ARG A 119 -0.92 -23.47 -1.60
CA ARG A 119 -1.48 -23.38 -2.96
C ARG A 119 -0.50 -23.89 -4.01
N ALA A 120 -0.61 -25.18 -4.32
CA ALA A 120 0.06 -25.76 -5.48
C ALA A 120 -0.41 -25.05 -6.77
N GLY A 121 0.52 -24.68 -7.65
CA GLY A 121 0.20 -24.10 -8.96
C GLY A 121 0.31 -22.58 -9.07
N ILE A 122 0.63 -21.85 -7.99
CA ILE A 122 0.97 -20.43 -8.10
C ILE A 122 2.33 -20.31 -8.81
N PRO A 123 2.42 -19.63 -9.98
CA PRO A 123 3.65 -19.60 -10.77
C PRO A 123 4.77 -18.82 -10.10
N LEU A 124 4.42 -17.75 -9.37
CA LEU A 124 5.37 -16.88 -8.70
C LEU A 124 4.73 -16.14 -7.52
N ILE A 125 5.46 -16.06 -6.41
CA ILE A 125 5.08 -15.29 -5.22
C ILE A 125 6.10 -14.17 -5.00
N ARG A 126 5.67 -12.94 -5.25
CA ARG A 126 6.42 -11.73 -4.92
C ARG A 126 6.10 -11.28 -3.50
N LYS A 127 7.00 -10.49 -2.94
CA LYS A 127 6.91 -9.94 -1.58
C LYS A 127 7.08 -8.43 -1.69
N ALA A 128 6.28 -7.66 -0.98
CA ALA A 128 6.38 -6.22 -0.96
C ALA A 128 6.27 -5.68 0.47
N LEU A 129 7.24 -4.87 0.88
CA LEU A 129 7.19 -4.15 2.14
C LEU A 129 6.82 -2.70 1.83
N VAL A 130 5.62 -2.32 2.26
CA VAL A 130 5.08 -0.96 2.14
C VAL A 130 5.34 -0.24 3.44
N PHE A 131 5.92 0.96 3.39
CA PHE A 131 6.18 1.73 4.61
C PHE A 131 6.05 3.23 4.40
N SER A 132 5.48 3.93 5.38
CA SER A 132 5.48 5.40 5.39
C SER A 132 6.89 5.94 5.67
N SER A 133 7.20 7.11 5.11
CA SER A 133 8.44 7.82 5.42
C SER A 133 8.41 8.34 6.86
N TRP A 134 9.58 8.31 7.52
CA TRP A 134 9.82 8.90 8.84
C TRP A 134 10.87 10.00 8.81
N GLY A 135 11.17 10.53 7.63
CA GLY A 135 12.01 11.71 7.46
C GLY A 135 13.51 11.47 7.64
N ARG A 136 13.95 10.21 7.71
CA ARG A 136 15.37 9.84 7.83
C ARG A 136 15.81 9.03 6.63
N ALA A 137 16.13 9.75 5.55
CA ALA A 137 16.42 9.17 4.24
C ALA A 137 17.58 8.15 4.25
N ASP A 138 18.59 8.37 5.08
CA ASP A 138 19.71 7.45 5.28
C ASP A 138 19.26 6.10 5.84
N GLU A 139 18.38 6.10 6.83
CA GLU A 139 17.83 4.88 7.42
C GLU A 139 16.83 4.19 6.48
N GLU A 140 16.02 4.96 5.77
CA GLU A 140 15.07 4.46 4.77
C GLU A 140 15.81 3.74 3.62
N LEU A 141 16.94 4.30 3.17
CA LEU A 141 17.80 3.66 2.16
C LEU A 141 18.33 2.30 2.63
N LEU A 142 18.72 2.18 3.90
CA LEU A 142 19.14 0.89 4.47
C LEU A 142 18.01 -0.15 4.44
N VAL A 143 16.76 0.25 4.70
CA VAL A 143 15.59 -0.63 4.57
C VAL A 143 15.39 -1.06 3.12
N ILE A 144 15.52 -0.13 2.16
CA ILE A 144 15.39 -0.42 0.73
C ILE A 144 16.45 -1.43 0.28
N ASP A 145 17.70 -1.26 0.72
CA ASP A 145 18.80 -2.17 0.38
C ASP A 145 18.64 -3.54 1.03
N ALA A 146 18.13 -3.61 2.27
CA ALA A 146 17.78 -4.85 2.93
C ALA A 146 16.65 -5.59 2.17
N CYS A 147 15.61 -4.87 1.75
CA CYS A 147 14.54 -5.42 0.92
C CYS A 147 15.09 -5.98 -0.40
N ARG A 148 15.93 -5.21 -1.10
CA ARG A 148 16.56 -5.64 -2.35
C ARG A 148 17.35 -6.93 -2.17
N SER A 149 18.16 -7.00 -1.12
CA SER A 149 18.98 -8.17 -0.80
C SER A 149 18.15 -9.42 -0.47
N ALA A 150 16.97 -9.23 0.12
CA ALA A 150 16.03 -10.31 0.46
C ALA A 150 15.05 -10.66 -0.67
N GLY A 151 15.15 -10.04 -1.85
CA GLY A 151 14.19 -10.24 -2.94
C GLY A 151 12.78 -9.75 -2.60
N VAL A 152 12.68 -8.70 -1.79
CA VAL A 152 11.44 -8.00 -1.41
C VAL A 152 11.38 -6.66 -2.12
N ILE A 153 10.20 -6.32 -2.64
CA ILE A 153 9.92 -5.04 -3.27
C ILE A 153 9.70 -4.01 -2.16
N ALA A 154 10.66 -3.10 -1.97
CA ALA A 154 10.42 -1.93 -1.13
C ALA A 154 9.44 -0.98 -1.82
N VAL A 155 8.40 -0.57 -1.10
CA VAL A 155 7.39 0.40 -1.53
C VAL A 155 7.36 1.55 -0.53
N PRO A 156 8.28 2.52 -0.66
CA PRO A 156 8.30 3.70 0.20
C PRO A 156 7.11 4.60 -0.15
N MET A 157 6.39 5.02 0.88
CA MET A 157 5.25 5.92 0.83
C MET A 157 5.62 7.26 1.45
N GLY A 158 4.80 8.29 1.22
CA GLY A 158 4.95 9.57 1.91
C GLY A 158 4.78 9.41 3.43
N SER A 159 5.16 10.45 4.17
CA SER A 159 4.81 10.52 5.59
C SER A 159 3.28 10.57 5.74
N GLU A 160 2.81 10.19 6.92
CA GLU A 160 1.38 10.32 7.26
C GLU A 160 0.89 11.76 7.07
N GLU A 161 1.64 12.74 7.56
CA GLU A 161 1.37 14.18 7.39
C GLU A 161 1.22 14.56 5.92
N ALA A 162 2.16 14.16 5.06
CA ALA A 162 2.09 14.47 3.63
C ALA A 162 0.85 13.88 2.96
N HIS A 163 0.45 12.67 3.35
CA HIS A 163 -0.77 12.03 2.84
C HIS A 163 -2.04 12.70 3.38
N ARG A 164 -2.06 13.12 4.64
CA ARG A 164 -3.16 13.89 5.24
C ARG A 164 -3.34 15.22 4.55
N ASP A 165 -2.27 15.98 4.36
CA ASP A 165 -2.30 17.26 3.66
C ASP A 165 -2.81 17.12 2.23
N SER A 166 -2.34 16.09 1.51
CA SER A 166 -2.81 15.82 0.14
C SER A 166 -4.30 15.45 0.11
N ALA A 167 -4.77 14.66 1.07
CA ALA A 167 -6.18 14.27 1.16
C ALA A 167 -7.07 15.46 1.56
N MET A 168 -6.63 16.30 2.49
CA MET A 168 -7.37 17.50 2.90
C MET A 168 -7.50 18.51 1.77
N ARG A 169 -6.42 18.79 1.02
CA ARG A 169 -6.47 19.67 -0.16
C ARG A 169 -7.45 19.14 -1.22
N PHE A 170 -7.50 17.82 -1.40
CA PHE A 170 -8.46 17.19 -2.30
C PHE A 170 -9.89 17.40 -1.82
N ILE A 171 -10.18 17.16 -0.54
CA ILE A 171 -11.51 17.36 0.06
C ILE A 171 -11.95 18.82 -0.03
N GLU A 172 -11.06 19.77 0.32
CA GLU A 172 -11.33 21.20 0.26
C GLU A 172 -11.60 21.67 -1.18
N GLY A 173 -10.80 21.22 -2.15
CA GLY A 173 -11.02 21.51 -3.56
C GLY A 173 -12.33 20.94 -4.10
N TYR A 174 -12.77 19.78 -3.59
CA TYR A 174 -14.04 19.17 -3.97
C TYR A 174 -15.25 19.91 -3.41
N ILE A 175 -15.22 20.26 -2.11
CA ILE A 175 -16.28 21.04 -1.45
C ILE A 175 -16.37 22.45 -2.05
N GLY A 176 -15.22 23.08 -2.36
CA GLY A 176 -15.15 24.40 -2.98
C GLY A 176 -15.72 24.46 -4.40
N ASN A 177 -15.72 23.33 -5.12
CA ASN A 177 -16.26 23.21 -6.48
C ASN A 177 -17.74 22.75 -6.51
N GLY A 178 -18.43 22.71 -5.37
CA GLY A 178 -19.86 22.42 -5.30
C GLY A 178 -20.22 20.92 -5.34
N GLY A 179 -19.24 20.02 -5.16
CA GLY A 179 -19.52 18.61 -4.86
C GLY A 179 -20.11 18.49 -3.46
N GLU A 180 -21.19 17.70 -3.31
CA GLU A 180 -21.97 17.55 -2.07
C GLU A 180 -21.14 17.46 -0.78
N LYS A 181 -21.73 17.97 0.31
CA LYS A 181 -21.18 17.89 1.67
C LYS A 181 -20.92 16.43 2.05
N VAL A 182 -19.67 16.14 2.39
CA VAL A 182 -19.27 14.86 3.01
C VAL A 182 -19.90 14.82 4.41
N HIS A 183 -20.89 13.95 4.61
CA HIS A 183 -21.47 13.62 5.91
C HIS A 183 -20.89 12.32 6.44
#